data_AF-A0A0C9X8V7-F1
#
_entry.id   AF-A0A0C9X8V7-F1
#
_cell.length_a   1.000
_cell.length_b   1.000
_cell.length_c   1.000
_cell.angle_alpha   90.00
_cell.angle_beta   90.00
_cell.angle_gamma   90.00
#
_symmetry.space_group_name_H-M   'P 1'
#
loop_
_entity.id
_entity.type
_entity.pdbx_description
1 polymer ?
#
loop_
_entity_poly.entity_id
_entity_poly.type
_entity_poly.pdbx_seq_one_letter_code
_entity_poly.pdbx_strand_id
1 'polypeptide(L)'
;MPLPVGNWAQLHGNRLIAEQLAYDRADQRDKAQQRLGQLNAEQRAAYDAIINAIENNSPKMFFLNGPAGTGKTFLYNTICYYLRGNGMIVLCVASSGIAALLLIGGRTAHS
;
A
#
# COMPACT_ATOMS: atom_id res chain seq x y z
N MET A 1 32.43 10.64 -13.03
CA MET A 1 31.02 10.42 -12.63
C MET A 1 30.43 11.77 -12.24
N PRO A 2 29.28 12.20 -12.77
CA PRO A 2 28.68 13.45 -12.32
C PRO A 2 28.22 13.29 -10.87
N LEU A 3 28.59 14.25 -10.02
CA LEU A 3 28.14 14.32 -8.64
C LEU A 3 26.71 14.85 -8.59
N PRO A 4 25.84 14.34 -7.71
CA PRO A 4 24.49 14.84 -7.56
C PRO A 4 24.49 16.30 -7.10
N VAL A 5 23.92 17.18 -7.93
CA VAL A 5 23.75 18.62 -7.71
C VAL A 5 22.52 18.97 -6.84
N GLY A 6 22.02 18.02 -6.07
CA GLY A 6 20.90 18.24 -5.16
C GLY A 6 21.36 18.75 -3.80
N ASN A 7 20.75 19.83 -3.31
CA ASN A 7 20.98 20.30 -1.94
C ASN A 7 20.17 19.44 -0.96
N TRP A 8 20.75 18.31 -0.53
CA TRP A 8 20.12 17.33 0.37
C TRP A 8 19.74 17.91 1.74
N ALA A 9 20.29 19.06 2.12
CA ALA A 9 19.94 19.80 3.33
C ALA A 9 18.55 20.47 3.27
N GLN A 10 17.89 20.53 2.10
CA GLN A 10 16.53 21.08 1.96
C GLN A 10 15.42 20.04 2.20
N LEU A 11 15.73 18.75 2.35
CA LEU A 11 14.75 17.73 2.74
C LEU A 11 14.54 17.74 4.27
N HIS A 12 13.90 18.79 4.78
CA HIS A 12 13.38 18.77 6.15
C HIS A 12 12.15 17.83 6.20
N GLY A 13 12.36 16.52 6.33
CA GLY A 13 11.30 15.53 6.53
C GLY A 13 11.57 14.14 5.93
N ASN A 14 10.93 13.11 6.49
CA ASN A 14 11.01 11.75 5.94
C ASN A 14 10.22 11.68 4.63
N ARG A 15 10.93 11.62 3.50
CA ARG A 15 10.35 11.53 2.15
C ARG A 15 9.29 10.43 2.02
N LEU A 16 9.51 9.27 2.64
CA LEU A 16 8.55 8.16 2.57
C LEU A 16 7.22 8.50 3.21
N ILE A 17 7.27 9.25 4.31
CA ILE A 17 6.08 9.73 5.01
C ILE A 17 5.40 10.82 4.17
N ALA A 18 6.17 11.77 3.64
CA ALA A 18 5.63 12.85 2.81
C ALA A 18 4.90 12.33 1.56
N GLU A 19 5.47 11.35 0.86
CA GLU A 19 4.84 10.71 -0.30
C GLU A 19 3.52 10.02 0.07
N GLN A 20 3.42 9.40 1.26
CA GLN A 20 2.18 8.77 1.70
C GLN A 20 1.10 9.80 2.12
N LEU A 21 1.49 10.93 2.69
CA LEU A 21 0.56 11.99 3.07
C LEU A 21 0.09 12.84 1.88
N ALA A 22 0.77 12.76 0.74
CA ALA A 22 0.41 13.48 -0.49
C ALA A 22 -0.74 12.84 -1.29
N TYR A 23 -1.16 11.62 -0.96
CA TYR A 23 -2.32 11.01 -1.63
C TYR A 23 -3.62 11.75 -1.26
N ASP A 24 -4.47 11.98 -2.27
CA ASP A 24 -5.81 12.54 -2.06
C ASP A 24 -6.71 11.54 -1.35
N ARG A 25 -7.07 11.84 -0.10
CA ARG A 25 -7.84 10.92 0.75
C ARG A 25 -9.24 10.64 0.20
N ALA A 26 -9.89 11.60 -0.46
CA ALA A 26 -11.23 11.38 -1.02
C ALA A 26 -11.15 10.40 -2.20
N ASP A 27 -10.22 10.63 -3.14
CA ASP A 27 -9.96 9.71 -4.24
C ASP A 27 -9.58 8.30 -3.77
N GLN A 28 -8.75 8.20 -2.71
CA GLN A 28 -8.40 6.90 -2.15
C GLN A 28 -9.62 6.18 -1.54
N ARG A 29 -10.52 6.90 -0.87
CA ARG A 29 -11.76 6.32 -0.31
C ARG A 29 -12.70 5.83 -1.41
N ASP A 30 -12.88 6.62 -2.46
CA ASP A 30 -13.73 6.25 -3.60
C ASP A 30 -13.22 4.98 -4.29
N LYS A 31 -11.90 4.93 -4.53
CA LYS A 31 -11.23 3.73 -5.08
C LYS A 31 -11.35 2.52 -4.15
N ALA A 32 -11.24 2.71 -2.84
CA ALA A 32 -11.43 1.63 -1.87
C ALA A 32 -12.88 1.10 -1.94
N GLN A 33 -13.88 1.98 -1.89
CA GLN A 33 -15.28 1.60 -1.93
C GLN A 33 -15.65 0.83 -3.20
N GLN A 34 -15.21 1.32 -4.37
CA GLN A 34 -15.44 0.65 -5.64
C GLN A 34 -14.85 -0.78 -5.65
N ARG A 35 -13.62 -0.94 -5.14
CA ARG A 35 -12.91 -2.23 -5.16
C ARG A 35 -13.40 -3.19 -4.10
N LEU A 36 -13.85 -2.69 -2.94
CA LEU A 36 -14.42 -3.51 -1.87
C LEU A 36 -15.67 -4.27 -2.32
N GLY A 37 -16.49 -3.65 -3.18
CA GLY A 37 -17.63 -4.31 -3.80
C GLY A 37 -17.28 -5.41 -4.81
N GLN A 38 -16.00 -5.53 -5.20
CA GLN A 38 -15.52 -6.51 -6.19
C GLN A 38 -14.70 -7.65 -5.55
N LEU A 39 -14.50 -7.64 -4.23
CA LEU A 39 -13.79 -8.73 -3.57
C LEU A 39 -14.61 -10.01 -3.59
N ASN A 40 -13.97 -11.13 -3.92
CA ASN A 40 -14.56 -12.43 -3.69
C ASN A 40 -14.54 -12.79 -2.19
N ALA A 41 -15.19 -13.89 -1.81
CA ALA A 41 -15.35 -14.27 -0.41
C ALA A 41 -14.01 -14.48 0.33
N GLU A 42 -13.03 -15.12 -0.30
CA GLU A 42 -11.72 -15.37 0.32
C GLU A 42 -10.90 -14.09 0.49
N GLN A 43 -10.89 -13.24 -0.54
CA GLN A 43 -10.24 -11.93 -0.48
C GLN A 43 -10.91 -11.04 0.57
N ARG A 44 -12.24 -11.11 0.70
CA ARG A 44 -12.99 -10.37 1.70
C ARG A 44 -12.64 -10.84 3.11
N ALA A 45 -12.57 -12.14 3.34
CA ALA A 45 -12.14 -12.70 4.63
C ALA A 45 -10.73 -12.25 5.02
N ALA A 46 -9.79 -12.26 4.06
CA ALA A 46 -8.43 -11.77 4.28
C ALA A 46 -8.40 -10.24 4.55
N TYR A 47 -9.16 -9.46 3.79
CA TYR A 47 -9.34 -8.02 4.01
C TYR A 47 -9.84 -7.75 5.43
N ASP A 48 -10.96 -8.35 5.82
CA ASP A 48 -11.59 -8.13 7.12
C ASP A 48 -10.63 -8.52 8.25
N ALA A 49 -9.90 -9.63 8.13
CA ALA A 49 -8.91 -10.05 9.14
C ALA A 49 -7.78 -9.03 9.32
N ILE A 50 -7.27 -8.45 8.22
CA ILE A 50 -6.19 -7.46 8.24
C ILE A 50 -6.71 -6.12 8.81
N ILE A 51 -7.85 -5.64 8.33
CA ILE A 51 -8.42 -4.37 8.79
C ILE A 51 -8.80 -4.44 10.27
N ASN A 52 -9.43 -5.54 10.71
CA ASN A 52 -9.75 -5.75 12.12
C ASN A 52 -8.48 -5.70 13.00
N ALA A 53 -7.35 -6.25 12.55
CA ALA A 53 -6.12 -6.16 13.33
C ALA A 53 -5.60 -4.72 13.45
N ILE A 54 -5.70 -3.94 12.37
CA ILE A 54 -5.28 -2.54 12.34
C ILE A 54 -6.19 -1.68 13.23
N GLU A 55 -7.51 -1.81 13.10
CA GLU A 55 -8.48 -1.02 13.87
C GLU A 55 -8.42 -1.31 15.37
N ASN A 56 -8.06 -2.54 15.74
CA ASN A 56 -7.82 -2.92 17.14
C ASN A 56 -6.41 -2.60 17.63
N ASN A 57 -5.59 -1.88 16.86
CA ASN A 57 -4.19 -1.57 17.18
C ASN A 57 -3.38 -2.81 17.60
N SER A 58 -3.65 -3.94 16.96
CA SER A 58 -2.99 -5.22 17.24
C SER A 58 -1.89 -5.45 16.20
N PRO A 59 -0.60 -5.30 16.55
CA PRO A 59 0.48 -5.59 15.63
C PRO A 59 0.44 -7.07 15.24
N LYS A 60 0.30 -7.35 13.93
CA LYS A 60 0.22 -8.70 13.39
C LYS A 60 0.97 -8.80 12.07
N MET A 61 1.49 -9.99 11.79
CA MET A 61 2.03 -10.36 10.49
C MET A 61 1.06 -11.33 9.82
N PHE A 62 0.77 -11.07 8.56
CA PHE A 62 -0.10 -11.92 7.74
C PHE A 62 0.68 -12.45 6.54
N PHE A 63 0.40 -13.70 6.18
CA PHE A 63 0.87 -14.29 4.93
C PHE A 63 -0.34 -14.62 4.06
N LEU A 64 -0.49 -13.91 2.94
CA LEU A 64 -1.54 -14.19 1.97
C LEU A 64 -1.02 -15.15 0.91
N ASN A 65 -1.40 -16.42 1.01
CA ASN A 65 -1.10 -17.42 0.01
C ASN A 65 -2.26 -17.57 -0.98
N GLY A 66 -1.95 -17.80 -2.24
CA GLY A 66 -2.94 -18.13 -3.25
C GLY A 66 -2.28 -18.43 -4.59
N PRO A 67 -2.89 -19.26 -5.44
CA PRO A 67 -2.41 -19.52 -6.80
C PRO A 67 -2.20 -18.27 -7.64
N ALA A 68 -1.50 -18.41 -8.78
CA ALA A 68 -1.47 -17.36 -9.79
C ALA A 68 -2.90 -17.03 -10.26
N GLY A 69 -3.17 -15.75 -10.55
CA GLY A 69 -4.49 -15.31 -11.02
C GLY A 69 -5.55 -15.07 -9.94
N THR A 70 -5.30 -15.37 -8.66
CA THR A 70 -6.30 -15.14 -7.58
C THR A 70 -6.45 -13.69 -7.12
N GLY A 71 -5.83 -12.73 -7.82
CA GLY A 71 -6.00 -11.31 -7.51
C GLY A 71 -5.35 -10.83 -6.20
N LYS A 72 -4.27 -11.48 -5.71
CA LYS A 72 -3.54 -11.01 -4.50
C LYS A 72 -3.14 -9.53 -4.58
N THR A 73 -2.60 -9.10 -5.72
CA THR A 73 -2.29 -7.69 -6.00
C THR A 73 -3.52 -6.80 -5.91
N PHE A 74 -4.68 -7.29 -6.36
CA PHE A 74 -5.93 -6.56 -6.26
C PHE A 74 -6.31 -6.32 -4.80
N LEU A 75 -6.20 -7.35 -3.95
CA LEU A 75 -6.44 -7.24 -2.52
C LEU A 75 -5.44 -6.29 -1.84
N TYR A 76 -4.14 -6.43 -2.09
CA TYR A 76 -3.12 -5.53 -1.51
C TYR A 76 -3.40 -4.06 -1.84
N ASN A 77 -3.69 -3.76 -3.11
CA ASN A 77 -3.99 -2.40 -3.53
C ASN A 77 -5.29 -1.89 -2.89
N THR A 78 -6.31 -2.74 -2.74
CA THR A 78 -7.57 -2.37 -2.07
C THR A 78 -7.36 -1.98 -0.61
N ILE A 79 -6.53 -2.75 0.12
CA ILE A 79 -6.12 -2.41 1.50
C ILE A 79 -5.37 -1.08 1.52
N CYS A 80 -4.45 -0.86 0.58
CA CYS A 80 -3.70 0.40 0.51
C CYS A 80 -4.62 1.61 0.29
N TYR A 81 -5.60 1.50 -0.61
CA TYR A 81 -6.59 2.57 -0.84
C TYR A 81 -7.38 2.88 0.44
N TYR A 82 -7.88 1.85 1.13
CA TYR A 82 -8.66 2.04 2.35
C TYR A 82 -7.83 2.76 3.43
N LEU A 83 -6.63 2.26 3.71
CA LEU A 83 -5.76 2.81 4.75
C LEU A 83 -5.29 4.23 4.42
N ARG A 84 -4.90 4.51 3.17
CA ARG A 84 -4.52 5.88 2.73
C ARG A 84 -5.71 6.83 2.75
N GLY A 85 -6.90 6.35 2.37
CA GLY A 85 -8.15 7.10 2.51
C GLY A 85 -8.47 7.47 3.96
N ASN A 86 -8.01 6.66 4.91
CA ASN A 86 -8.08 6.94 6.35
C ASN A 86 -6.90 7.76 6.88
N GLY A 87 -6.03 8.26 5.99
CA GLY A 87 -4.87 9.08 6.35
C GLY A 87 -3.70 8.29 6.95
N MET A 88 -3.71 6.95 6.84
CA MET A 88 -2.65 6.10 7.34
C MET A 88 -1.49 5.98 6.34
N ILE A 89 -0.30 5.71 6.87
CA ILE A 89 0.93 5.54 6.08
C ILE A 89 1.06 4.06 5.68
N VAL A 90 1.19 3.77 4.39
CA VAL A 90 1.33 2.40 3.86
C VAL A 90 2.56 2.29 2.98
N LEU A 91 3.51 1.44 3.37
CA LEU A 91 4.75 1.23 2.61
C LEU A 91 4.67 -0.07 1.80
N CYS A 92 4.44 0.05 0.49
CA CYS A 92 4.40 -1.07 -0.43
C CYS A 92 5.82 -1.39 -0.93
N VAL A 93 6.29 -2.60 -0.64
CA VAL A 93 7.62 -3.07 -1.10
C VAL A 93 7.50 -4.39 -1.84
N ALA A 94 8.34 -4.58 -2.86
CA ALA A 94 8.45 -5.83 -3.60
C ALA A 94 9.92 -6.18 -3.88
N SER A 95 10.22 -7.45 -4.13
CA SER A 95 11.59 -7.89 -4.43
C SER A 95 12.05 -7.51 -5.84
N SER A 96 11.13 -7.46 -6.82
CA SER A 96 11.42 -7.10 -8.22
C SER A 96 10.76 -5.80 -8.64
N GLY A 97 11.36 -5.12 -9.63
CA GLY A 97 10.80 -3.89 -10.19
C GLY A 97 9.41 -4.09 -10.79
N ILE A 98 9.19 -5.18 -11.51
CA ILE A 98 7.88 -5.49 -12.12
C ILE A 98 6.82 -5.67 -11.03
N ALA A 99 7.14 -6.39 -9.95
CA ALA A 99 6.19 -6.56 -8.85
C ALA A 99 5.92 -5.23 -8.11
N ALA A 100 6.92 -4.36 -7.97
CA ALA A 100 6.74 -3.03 -7.39
C ALA A 100 5.77 -2.17 -8.21
N LEU A 101 5.86 -2.20 -9.54
CA LEU A 101 4.97 -1.44 -10.44
C LEU A 101 3.49 -1.86 -10.32
N LEU A 102 3.23 -3.11 -9.93
CA LEU A 102 1.87 -3.63 -9.74
C LEU A 102 1.24 -3.16 -8.41
N LEU A 103 2.05 -2.73 -7.46
CA LEU A 103 1.59 -2.17 -6.18
C LEU A 103 1.49 -0.64 -6.29
N ILE A 104 0.39 -0.07 -5.82
CA ILE A 104 0.20 1.39 -5.87
C ILE A 104 1.18 2.07 -4.91
N GLY A 105 2.08 2.90 -5.45
CA GLY A 105 3.18 3.48 -4.69
C GLY A 105 4.23 2.43 -4.28
N GLY A 106 4.28 1.31 -4.99
CA GLY A 106 5.23 0.24 -4.76
C GLY A 106 6.66 0.64 -5.12
N ARG A 107 7.59 0.17 -4.32
CA ARG A 107 9.04 0.32 -4.54
C ARG A 107 9.74 -1.02 -4.40
N THR A 108 10.99 -1.12 -4.84
CA THR A 108 11.76 -2.33 -4.56
C THR A 108 12.23 -2.33 -3.10
N ALA A 109 12.41 -3.49 -2.48
CA ALA A 109 12.88 -3.55 -1.10
C ALA A 109 14.27 -2.91 -0.90
N HIS A 110 15.02 -2.72 -1.99
CA HIS A 110 16.37 -2.17 -2.00
C HIS A 110 16.42 -0.64 -2.21
N SER A 111 15.26 0.00 -2.47
CA SER A 111 15.17 1.44 -2.78
C SER A 111 14.80 2.31 -1.58
#